data_AF-A0A7R5KRL9-F1
#
_entry.id   AF-A0A7R5KRL9-F1
#
_cell.length_a   1.000
_cell.length_b   1.000
_cell.length_c   1.000
_cell.angle_alpha   90.00
_cell.angle_beta   90.00
_cell.angle_gamma   90.00
#
_symmetry.space_group_name_H-M   'P 1'
#
loop_
_entity.id
_entity.type
_entity.pdbx_description
1 polymer ?
#
loop_
_entity_poly.entity_id
_entity_poly.type
_entity_poly.pdbx_seq_one_letter_code
_entity_poly.pdbx_strand_id
1 'polypeptide(L)'
;MSSTIRNFFPDLQVFPALGNHDYWPQDQLPVTTSEVYNAVADFWKPWLNDEAINTFRKGGFYTQLFESGDRSQPLRIISLNTNLYYSPNSLTVNITDPANQFAWLEAILETSSQNKEKVYIIGHVPVGYLPYARNTTAIREYYNERLVKIFRKYSSVIAGQFFGHTHRDSIMVLLDEEEKPVNSLFVAPAVTPVKNVWQMESNNPGVRLYQYDILDYTLLDLWQFYLDLRDANEKNESNWKLEYILTKTYGIEDLKPESLYEMAKQLSMPHSTLFKQYYSNFIVSYDKTIVCEEGCKTCQICAIQYLDHSSYTECIQREAT
;
A
#
# COMPACT_ATOMS: atom_id res chain seq x y z
N MET A 1 18.86 7.76 -2.51
CA MET A 1 17.70 7.77 -3.43
C MET A 1 17.18 9.18 -3.69
N SER A 2 16.89 10.01 -2.67
CA SER A 2 16.30 11.35 -2.87
C SER A 2 17.05 12.27 -3.83
N SER A 3 18.38 12.31 -3.77
CA SER A 3 19.18 13.10 -4.73
C SER A 3 19.05 12.60 -6.17
N THR A 4 19.00 11.29 -6.39
CA THR A 4 18.79 10.70 -7.72
C THR A 4 17.43 11.10 -8.29
N ILE A 5 16.37 11.00 -7.48
CA ILE A 5 15.01 11.39 -7.92
C ILE A 5 14.98 12.86 -8.32
N ARG A 6 15.52 13.76 -7.48
CA ARG A 6 15.57 15.20 -7.82
C ARG A 6 16.39 15.51 -9.07
N ASN A 7 17.45 14.74 -9.34
CA ASN A 7 18.25 14.96 -10.54
C ASN A 7 17.50 14.57 -11.83
N PHE A 8 16.70 13.51 -11.80
CA PHE A 8 15.93 13.06 -12.97
C PHE A 8 14.57 13.75 -13.09
N PHE A 9 13.99 14.23 -11.99
CA PHE A 9 12.69 14.86 -11.92
C PHE A 9 12.72 16.13 -11.04
N PRO A 10 13.39 17.20 -11.51
CA PRO A 10 13.62 18.40 -10.70
C PRO A 10 12.34 19.14 -10.31
N ASP A 11 11.33 19.12 -11.19
CA ASP A 11 10.08 19.87 -11.02
C ASP A 11 8.93 19.00 -10.49
N LEU A 12 9.19 17.71 -10.22
CA LEU A 12 8.16 16.78 -9.75
C LEU A 12 8.06 16.83 -8.23
N GLN A 13 6.86 17.12 -7.72
CA GLN A 13 6.56 16.96 -6.30
C GLN A 13 6.49 15.48 -5.95
N VAL A 14 7.19 15.08 -4.88
CA VAL A 14 7.24 13.70 -4.41
C VAL A 14 6.73 13.64 -2.98
N PHE A 15 5.82 12.70 -2.71
CA PHE A 15 5.32 12.44 -1.37
C PHE A 15 5.92 11.13 -0.85
N PRO A 16 7.03 11.17 -0.09
CA PRO A 16 7.68 9.97 0.43
C PRO A 16 7.07 9.48 1.76
N ALA A 17 7.29 8.20 2.05
CA ALA A 17 7.07 7.57 3.36
C ALA A 17 8.34 6.77 3.74
N LEU A 18 8.66 6.69 5.03
CA LEU A 18 9.79 5.87 5.51
C LEU A 18 9.45 4.39 5.47
N GLY A 19 10.39 3.56 5.05
CA GLY A 19 10.34 2.12 5.25
C GLY A 19 11.02 1.64 6.53
N ASN A 20 10.78 0.38 6.89
CA ASN A 20 11.32 -0.20 8.12
C ASN A 20 12.86 -0.36 8.06
N HIS A 21 13.44 -0.43 6.85
CA HIS A 21 14.88 -0.42 6.62
C HIS A 21 15.51 0.99 6.54
N ASP A 22 14.71 2.06 6.57
CA ASP A 22 15.21 3.45 6.52
C ASP A 22 15.57 3.98 7.92
N TYR A 23 15.99 3.09 8.82
CA TYR A 23 16.41 3.42 10.18
C TYR A 23 17.53 2.47 10.63
N TRP A 24 18.36 2.91 11.57
CA TRP A 24 19.38 2.07 12.19
C TRP A 24 19.23 2.06 13.72
N PRO A 25 19.13 0.86 14.35
CA PRO A 25 18.94 -0.45 13.72
C PRO A 25 17.63 -0.55 12.93
N GLN A 26 17.56 -1.44 11.94
CA GLN A 26 16.35 -1.64 11.15
C GLN A 26 15.13 -1.95 12.04
N ASP A 27 13.94 -1.58 11.58
CA ASP A 27 12.65 -1.76 12.25
C ASP A 27 12.44 -0.92 13.52
N GLN A 28 13.51 -0.43 14.17
CA GLN A 28 13.43 0.26 15.47
C GLN A 28 13.12 1.76 15.32
N LEU A 29 12.04 2.10 14.63
CA LEU A 29 11.61 3.48 14.44
C LEU A 29 11.01 4.05 15.75
N PRO A 30 11.53 5.17 16.28
CA PRO A 30 11.13 5.69 17.58
C PRO A 30 9.82 6.49 17.54
N VAL A 31 9.19 6.65 18.69
CA VAL A 31 7.95 7.44 18.86
C VAL A 31 8.19 8.95 19.07
N THR A 32 9.44 9.39 19.00
CA THR A 32 9.85 10.80 19.16
C THR A 32 10.86 11.18 18.10
N THR A 33 11.29 12.43 18.09
CA THR A 33 12.31 12.92 17.17
C THR A 33 13.60 12.10 17.23
N SER A 34 14.29 11.99 16.10
CA SER A 34 15.54 11.25 15.97
C SER A 34 16.46 11.93 14.96
N GLU A 35 17.74 11.56 14.97
CA GLU A 35 18.71 12.04 13.98
C GLU A 35 18.27 11.67 12.55
N VAL A 36 17.75 10.46 12.36
CA VAL A 36 17.26 10.00 11.05
C VAL A 36 16.04 10.82 10.61
N TYR A 37 15.05 11.05 11.47
CA TYR A 37 13.89 11.88 11.12
C TYR A 37 14.32 13.31 10.78
N ASN A 38 15.28 13.86 11.51
CA ASN A 38 15.79 15.19 11.22
C ASN A 38 16.56 15.25 9.88
N ALA A 39 17.44 14.29 9.62
CA ALA A 39 18.21 14.24 8.38
C ALA A 39 17.31 14.01 7.16
N VAL A 40 16.35 13.10 7.25
CA VAL A 40 15.41 12.81 6.17
C VAL A 40 14.49 14.01 5.91
N ALA A 41 14.04 14.70 6.97
CA ALA A 41 13.30 15.94 6.83
C ALA A 41 14.10 16.97 6.01
N ASP A 42 15.39 17.13 6.28
CA ASP A 42 16.25 18.05 5.53
C ASP A 42 16.38 17.66 4.05
N PHE A 43 16.45 16.36 3.74
CA PHE A 43 16.44 15.89 2.35
C PHE A 43 15.11 16.10 1.63
N TRP A 44 13.98 16.04 2.35
CA TRP A 44 12.65 16.12 1.77
C TRP A 44 12.04 17.53 1.79
N LYS A 45 12.70 18.51 2.42
CA LYS A 45 12.33 19.94 2.36
C LYS A 45 11.98 20.46 0.95
N PRO A 46 12.67 20.07 -0.14
CA PRO A 46 12.30 20.54 -1.48
C PRO A 46 10.92 20.07 -1.95
N TRP A 47 10.36 19.01 -1.35
CA TRP A 47 9.07 18.45 -1.73
C TRP A 47 7.95 18.77 -0.74
N LEU A 48 8.31 19.10 0.51
CA LEU A 48 7.41 19.22 1.63
C LEU A 48 7.41 20.64 2.23
N ASN A 49 6.23 21.14 2.60
CA ASN A 49 6.07 22.42 3.27
C ASN A 49 6.56 22.36 4.74
N ASP A 50 6.70 23.52 5.38
CA ASP A 50 7.26 23.61 6.73
C ASP A 50 6.42 22.87 7.78
N GLU A 51 5.09 22.84 7.64
CA GLU A 51 4.20 22.11 8.56
C GLU A 51 4.41 20.59 8.47
N ALA A 52 4.49 20.07 7.25
CA ALA A 52 4.79 18.67 6.98
C ALA A 52 6.17 18.29 7.52
N ILE A 53 7.19 19.13 7.28
CA ILE A 53 8.55 18.94 7.81
C ILE A 53 8.56 18.94 9.34
N ASN A 54 7.85 19.87 9.98
CA ASN A 54 7.81 19.96 11.44
C ASN A 54 7.13 18.75 12.09
N THR A 55 6.06 18.23 11.47
CA THR A 55 5.38 17.02 11.94
C THR A 55 6.25 15.79 11.71
N PHE A 56 6.86 15.68 10.52
CA PHE A 56 7.74 14.56 10.18
C PHE A 56 8.93 14.43 11.14
N ARG A 57 9.55 15.55 11.54
CA ARG A 57 10.64 15.52 12.54
C ARG A 57 10.25 14.93 13.88
N LYS A 58 8.97 14.94 14.25
CA LYS A 58 8.47 14.45 15.55
C LYS A 58 8.18 12.96 15.56
N GLY A 59 7.76 12.38 14.44
CA GLY A 59 7.28 10.99 14.41
C GLY A 59 7.38 10.26 13.06
N GLY A 60 8.01 10.85 12.04
CA GLY A 60 8.20 10.22 10.74
C GLY A 60 6.95 10.15 9.85
N PHE A 61 5.88 10.88 10.19
CA PHE A 61 4.63 10.99 9.43
C PHE A 61 4.29 12.47 9.18
N TYR A 62 3.49 12.75 8.16
CA TYR A 62 3.05 14.12 7.84
C TYR A 62 1.80 14.11 6.96
N THR A 63 1.22 15.29 6.76
CA THR A 63 0.23 15.53 5.73
C THR A 63 0.57 16.78 4.92
N GLN A 64 0.14 16.81 3.66
CA GLN A 64 0.31 17.96 2.79
C GLN A 64 -0.84 18.04 1.78
N LEU A 65 -1.32 19.25 1.52
CA LEU A 65 -2.25 19.50 0.43
C LEU A 65 -1.53 19.42 -0.92
N PHE A 66 -2.17 18.76 -1.87
CA PHE A 66 -1.83 18.77 -3.27
C PHE A 66 -2.85 19.66 -4.00
N GLU A 67 -2.36 20.79 -4.50
CA GLU A 67 -3.19 21.77 -5.21
C GLU A 67 -3.22 21.45 -6.71
N SER A 68 -4.24 20.72 -7.15
CA SER A 68 -4.45 20.40 -8.57
C SER A 68 -5.27 21.49 -9.29
N GLY A 69 -4.77 22.72 -9.35
CA GLY A 69 -5.41 23.83 -10.08
C GLY A 69 -6.85 24.20 -9.65
N ASP A 70 -7.40 25.27 -10.24
CA ASP A 70 -8.60 25.98 -9.76
C ASP A 70 -9.95 25.21 -9.76
N ARG A 71 -10.02 23.98 -10.31
CA ARG A 71 -11.31 23.29 -10.57
C ARG A 71 -11.47 21.93 -9.89
N SER A 72 -10.47 21.46 -9.16
CA SER A 72 -10.52 20.18 -8.45
C SER A 72 -10.99 20.38 -7.01
N GLN A 73 -11.54 19.33 -6.40
CA GLN A 73 -11.57 19.28 -4.92
C GLN A 73 -10.12 19.39 -4.40
N PRO A 74 -9.86 19.82 -3.16
CA PRO A 74 -8.50 19.72 -2.63
C PRO A 74 -8.15 18.26 -2.34
N LEU A 75 -6.97 17.80 -2.77
CA LEU A 75 -6.43 16.51 -2.37
C LEU A 75 -5.46 16.71 -1.22
N ARG A 76 -5.56 15.89 -0.18
CA ARG A 76 -4.60 15.80 0.90
C ARG A 76 -3.87 14.46 0.84
N ILE A 77 -2.55 14.52 0.82
CA ILE A 77 -1.72 13.34 1.01
C ILE A 77 -1.46 13.18 2.51
N ILE A 78 -1.70 11.98 3.04
CA ILE A 78 -1.34 11.60 4.40
C ILE A 78 -0.27 10.51 4.31
N SER A 79 0.96 10.84 4.72
CA SER A 79 2.07 9.91 4.78
C SER A 79 2.23 9.37 6.20
N LEU A 80 1.85 8.12 6.39
CA LEU A 80 1.90 7.42 7.67
C LEU A 80 3.25 6.77 7.91
N ASN A 81 3.67 6.77 9.17
CA ASN A 81 4.77 5.94 9.66
C ASN A 81 4.20 4.64 10.22
N THR A 82 3.80 3.72 9.34
CA THR A 82 3.24 2.42 9.73
C THR A 82 4.29 1.47 10.32
N ASN A 83 5.58 1.80 10.21
CA ASN A 83 6.65 1.04 10.85
C ASN A 83 6.60 1.10 12.38
N LEU A 84 5.94 2.12 12.96
CA LEU A 84 5.64 2.16 14.39
C LEU A 84 4.75 0.99 14.82
N TYR A 85 3.95 0.45 13.90
CA TYR A 85 3.03 -0.66 14.16
C TYR A 85 3.62 -2.02 13.81
N TYR A 86 4.80 -2.05 13.19
CA TYR A 86 5.42 -3.28 12.68
C TYR A 86 5.86 -4.20 13.82
N SER A 87 5.58 -5.50 13.69
CA SER A 87 5.78 -6.49 14.77
C SER A 87 7.23 -6.56 15.31
N PRO A 88 8.28 -6.43 14.47
CA PRO A 88 9.68 -6.35 14.94
C PRO A 88 10.09 -5.06 15.65
N ASN A 89 9.29 -3.99 15.63
CA ASN A 89 9.67 -2.72 16.27
C ASN A 89 9.50 -2.80 17.80
N SER A 90 10.58 -3.09 18.52
CA SER A 90 10.53 -3.28 19.98
C SER A 90 10.23 -1.98 20.75
N LEU A 91 10.46 -0.81 20.13
CA LEU A 91 10.27 0.50 20.77
C LEU A 91 8.80 0.87 20.99
N THR A 92 7.88 0.18 20.32
CA THR A 92 6.43 0.48 20.39
C THR A 92 5.63 -0.56 21.16
N VAL A 93 6.29 -1.57 21.74
CA VAL A 93 5.62 -2.59 22.56
C VAL A 93 4.90 -1.92 23.74
N ASN A 94 3.64 -2.33 23.98
CA ASN A 94 2.76 -1.79 25.03
C ASN A 94 2.43 -0.29 24.92
N ILE A 95 2.64 0.34 23.76
CA ILE A 95 2.19 1.71 23.50
C ILE A 95 0.87 1.67 22.73
N THR A 96 -0.19 2.29 23.26
CA THR A 96 -1.53 2.25 22.64
C THR A 96 -1.63 3.14 21.39
N ASP A 97 -0.93 4.27 21.37
CA ASP A 97 -0.88 5.19 20.23
C ASP A 97 0.55 5.73 20.03
N PRO A 98 1.45 4.97 19.37
CA PRO A 98 2.84 5.37 19.22
C PRO A 98 2.96 6.68 18.42
N ALA A 99 3.65 7.65 19.02
CA ALA A 99 3.81 9.02 18.54
C ALA A 99 2.48 9.82 18.40
N ASN A 100 1.40 9.38 19.05
CA ASN A 100 0.05 9.94 18.91
C ASN A 100 -0.47 9.95 17.46
N GLN A 101 -0.01 9.01 16.64
CA GLN A 101 -0.28 9.00 15.21
C GLN A 101 -1.75 8.64 14.91
N PHE A 102 -2.43 7.82 15.72
CA PHE A 102 -3.87 7.56 15.54
C PHE A 102 -4.70 8.79 15.86
N ALA A 103 -4.46 9.42 17.01
CA ALA A 103 -5.17 10.64 17.39
C ALA A 103 -4.94 11.75 16.36
N TRP A 104 -3.70 11.90 15.88
CA TRP A 104 -3.37 12.82 14.80
C TRP A 104 -4.10 12.48 13.50
N LEU A 105 -4.09 11.22 13.08
CA LEU A 105 -4.74 10.77 11.85
C LEU A 105 -6.25 11.03 11.88
N GLU A 106 -6.93 10.69 12.98
CA GLU A 106 -8.37 10.95 13.13
C GLU A 106 -8.66 12.45 13.05
N ALA A 107 -7.84 13.31 13.68
CA ALA A 107 -8.02 14.76 13.62
C ALA A 107 -7.84 15.32 12.20
N ILE A 108 -6.84 14.82 11.44
CA ILE A 108 -6.63 15.23 10.05
C ILE A 108 -7.78 14.76 9.15
N LEU A 109 -8.22 13.51 9.27
CA LEU A 109 -9.32 12.98 8.46
C LEU A 109 -10.66 13.69 8.76
N GLU A 110 -10.90 14.00 10.03
CA GLU A 110 -12.05 14.82 10.44
C GLU A 110 -12.00 16.22 9.81
N THR A 111 -10.84 16.87 9.85
CA THR A 111 -10.63 18.18 9.24
C THR A 111 -10.81 18.13 7.72
N SER A 112 -10.27 17.10 7.06
CA SER A 112 -10.47 16.88 5.63
C SER A 112 -11.94 16.68 5.27
N SER A 113 -12.70 15.95 6.09
CA SER A 113 -14.15 15.80 5.91
C SER A 113 -14.86 17.15 5.96
N GLN A 114 -14.56 17.98 6.96
CA GLN A 114 -15.16 19.30 7.15
C GLN A 114 -14.80 20.27 6.02
N ASN A 115 -13.56 20.19 5.51
CA ASN A 115 -13.06 21.00 4.42
C ASN A 115 -13.43 20.45 3.02
N LYS A 116 -14.15 19.33 2.94
CA LYS A 116 -14.52 18.65 1.68
C LYS A 116 -13.31 18.30 0.82
N GLU A 117 -12.23 17.90 1.48
CA GLU A 117 -11.03 17.40 0.83
C GLU A 117 -11.20 15.91 0.51
N LYS A 118 -10.46 15.42 -0.48
CA LYS A 118 -10.21 14.00 -0.67
C LYS A 118 -8.84 13.64 -0.13
N VAL A 119 -8.66 12.38 0.26
CA VAL A 119 -7.43 11.92 0.90
C VAL A 119 -6.85 10.73 0.17
N TYR A 120 -5.54 10.79 -0.11
CA TYR A 120 -4.74 9.60 -0.39
C TYR A 120 -3.86 9.28 0.82
N ILE A 121 -3.92 8.03 1.25
CA ILE A 121 -3.08 7.52 2.33
C ILE A 121 -1.89 6.79 1.72
N ILE A 122 -0.68 7.16 2.11
CA ILE A 122 0.53 6.43 1.77
C ILE A 122 1.19 5.91 3.04
N GLY A 123 1.75 4.71 2.99
CA GLY A 123 2.50 4.11 4.08
C GLY A 123 3.45 3.04 3.57
N HIS A 124 4.34 2.54 4.42
CA HIS A 124 5.25 1.47 3.99
C HIS A 124 4.67 0.08 4.23
N VAL A 125 4.55 -0.31 5.50
CA VAL A 125 3.93 -1.58 5.90
C VAL A 125 2.40 -1.45 5.77
N PRO A 126 1.72 -2.32 5.01
CA PRO A 126 0.27 -2.25 4.83
C PRO A 126 -0.51 -2.65 6.07
N VAL A 127 -1.81 -2.33 6.08
CA VAL A 127 -2.80 -3.01 6.95
C VAL A 127 -3.20 -4.35 6.34
N GLY A 128 -3.97 -5.14 7.09
CA GLY A 128 -4.51 -6.42 6.67
C GLY A 128 -3.54 -7.59 6.86
N TYR A 129 -3.92 -8.71 6.25
CA TYR A 129 -3.24 -9.99 6.36
C TYR A 129 -2.23 -10.19 5.22
N LEU A 130 -1.13 -10.86 5.52
CA LEU A 130 -0.15 -11.24 4.51
C LEU A 130 -0.74 -12.31 3.58
N PRO A 131 -0.82 -12.08 2.26
CA PRO A 131 -1.53 -12.98 1.35
C PRO A 131 -0.81 -14.33 1.11
N TYR A 132 0.42 -14.46 1.61
CA TYR A 132 1.26 -15.66 1.54
C TYR A 132 1.44 -16.36 2.91
N ALA A 133 0.80 -15.86 3.98
CA ALA A 133 0.89 -16.44 5.30
C ALA A 133 -0.48 -16.49 5.98
N ARG A 134 -0.84 -17.64 6.56
CA ARG A 134 -2.12 -17.83 7.23
C ARG A 134 -2.12 -17.11 8.59
N ASN A 135 -3.22 -16.43 8.91
CA ASN A 135 -3.47 -15.79 10.22
C ASN A 135 -2.35 -14.83 10.67
N THR A 136 -1.67 -14.17 9.73
CA THR A 136 -0.57 -13.25 10.03
C THR A 136 -0.83 -11.88 9.42
N THR A 137 -0.99 -10.86 10.27
CA THR A 137 -1.11 -9.46 9.84
C THR A 137 0.26 -8.85 9.53
N ALA A 138 0.31 -7.87 8.63
CA ALA A 138 1.56 -7.20 8.27
C ALA A 138 2.11 -6.30 9.41
N ILE A 139 1.21 -5.72 10.21
CA ILE A 139 1.51 -4.99 11.46
C ILE A 139 0.89 -5.73 12.64
N ARG A 140 1.20 -5.34 13.90
CA ARG A 140 0.58 -6.00 15.07
C ARG A 140 -0.94 -5.86 15.02
N GLU A 141 -1.65 -6.93 15.35
CA GLU A 141 -3.11 -7.04 15.23
C GLU A 141 -3.85 -5.88 15.90
N TYR A 142 -3.47 -5.49 17.13
CA TYR A 142 -4.07 -4.34 17.81
C TYR A 142 -4.07 -3.05 16.98
N TYR A 143 -2.95 -2.75 16.31
CA TYR A 143 -2.83 -1.57 15.46
C TYR A 143 -3.54 -1.75 14.12
N ASN A 144 -3.55 -2.98 13.58
CA ASN A 144 -4.33 -3.32 12.40
C ASN A 144 -5.81 -3.01 12.61
N GLU A 145 -6.40 -3.55 13.69
CA GLU A 145 -7.80 -3.30 14.05
C GLU A 145 -8.09 -1.81 14.23
N ARG A 146 -7.16 -1.08 14.88
CA ARG A 146 -7.32 0.36 15.09
C ARG A 146 -7.33 1.14 13.77
N LEU A 147 -6.40 0.86 12.85
CA LEU A 147 -6.35 1.52 11.54
C LEU A 147 -7.54 1.15 10.66
N VAL A 148 -7.90 -0.13 10.59
CA VAL A 148 -9.06 -0.60 9.81
C VAL A 148 -10.32 0.12 10.29
N LYS A 149 -10.51 0.27 11.60
CA LYS A 149 -11.64 1.03 12.16
C LYS A 149 -11.62 2.51 11.76
N ILE A 150 -10.46 3.17 11.80
CA ILE A 150 -10.30 4.57 11.39
C ILE A 150 -10.61 4.72 9.89
N PHE A 151 -10.04 3.87 9.05
CA PHE A 151 -10.25 3.90 7.60
C PHE A 151 -11.70 3.63 7.22
N ARG A 152 -12.37 2.69 7.93
CA ARG A 152 -13.80 2.43 7.73
C ARG A 152 -14.65 3.65 8.09
N LYS A 153 -14.35 4.32 9.22
CA LYS A 153 -15.06 5.52 9.68
C LYS A 153 -14.94 6.69 8.68
N TYR A 154 -13.78 6.85 8.06
CA TYR A 154 -13.47 7.98 7.17
C TYR A 154 -13.41 7.60 5.68
N SER A 155 -14.00 6.47 5.30
CA SER A 155 -13.96 5.92 3.94
C SER A 155 -14.53 6.85 2.87
N SER A 156 -15.49 7.72 3.22
CA SER A 156 -16.06 8.72 2.31
C SER A 156 -15.07 9.83 1.88
N VAL A 157 -14.04 10.06 2.69
CA VAL A 157 -12.99 11.05 2.47
C VAL A 157 -11.77 10.42 1.80
N ILE A 158 -11.43 9.18 2.17
CA ILE A 158 -10.27 8.46 1.63
C ILE A 158 -10.58 7.93 0.23
N ALA A 159 -9.90 8.45 -0.78
CA ALA A 159 -10.07 8.06 -2.19
C ALA A 159 -9.16 6.91 -2.62
N GLY A 160 -8.12 6.58 -1.84
CA GLY A 160 -7.21 5.48 -2.13
C GLY A 160 -6.09 5.34 -1.10
N GLN A 161 -5.58 4.12 -0.94
CA GLN A 161 -4.46 3.83 -0.05
C GLN A 161 -3.36 3.07 -0.77
N PHE A 162 -2.11 3.45 -0.53
CA PHE A 162 -0.94 2.98 -1.28
C PHE A 162 0.18 2.56 -0.33
N PHE A 163 0.59 1.30 -0.45
CA PHE A 163 1.58 0.67 0.40
C PHE A 163 2.69 -0.03 -0.39
N GLY A 164 3.73 -0.44 0.30
CA GLY A 164 4.83 -1.25 -0.24
C GLY A 164 5.14 -2.43 0.67
N HIS A 165 6.39 -2.54 1.11
CA HIS A 165 6.92 -3.52 2.06
C HIS A 165 6.90 -5.00 1.62
N THR A 166 5.79 -5.51 1.09
CA THR A 166 5.63 -6.94 0.78
C THR A 166 6.46 -7.38 -0.44
N HIS A 167 6.88 -6.42 -1.28
CA HIS A 167 7.52 -6.65 -2.58
C HIS A 167 6.65 -7.48 -3.53
N ARG A 168 5.33 -7.41 -3.37
CA ARG A 168 4.35 -8.13 -4.19
C ARG A 168 3.29 -7.18 -4.70
N ASP A 169 2.75 -7.48 -5.87
CA ASP A 169 1.60 -6.76 -6.42
C ASP A 169 0.33 -7.30 -5.77
N SER A 170 -0.30 -6.53 -4.90
CA SER A 170 -1.53 -6.95 -4.23
C SER A 170 -2.53 -5.82 -4.16
N ILE A 171 -3.80 -6.20 -4.11
CA ILE A 171 -4.91 -5.28 -3.88
C ILE A 171 -5.64 -5.74 -2.63
N MET A 172 -6.26 -4.82 -1.93
CA MET A 172 -7.19 -5.14 -0.87
C MET A 172 -8.41 -4.23 -0.97
N VAL A 173 -9.56 -4.74 -0.55
CA VAL A 173 -10.81 -3.99 -0.50
C VAL A 173 -11.28 -3.95 0.94
N LEU A 174 -11.40 -2.75 1.49
CA LEU A 174 -11.97 -2.56 2.81
C LEU A 174 -13.49 -2.56 2.72
N LEU A 175 -14.13 -3.46 3.47
CA LEU A 175 -15.58 -3.52 3.65
C LEU A 175 -16.01 -2.74 4.90
N ASP A 176 -17.21 -2.16 4.87
CA ASP A 176 -17.89 -1.62 6.05
C ASP A 176 -18.53 -2.71 6.92
N GLU A 177 -19.26 -2.33 7.96
CA GLU A 177 -19.90 -3.29 8.89
C GLU A 177 -21.08 -4.04 8.25
N GLU A 178 -21.61 -3.53 7.13
CA GLU A 178 -22.66 -4.14 6.31
C GLU A 178 -22.11 -4.88 5.07
N GLU A 179 -20.82 -5.22 5.08
CA GLU A 179 -20.10 -5.91 4.00
C GLU A 179 -20.11 -5.17 2.64
N LYS A 180 -20.31 -3.85 2.63
CA LYS A 180 -20.20 -3.05 1.41
C LYS A 180 -18.76 -2.59 1.22
N PRO A 181 -18.23 -2.65 -0.01
CA PRO A 181 -16.88 -2.17 -0.27
C PRO A 181 -16.83 -0.65 -0.20
N VAL A 182 -15.93 -0.11 0.62
CA VAL A 182 -15.85 1.34 0.90
C VAL A 182 -14.47 1.94 0.62
N ASN A 183 -13.41 1.14 0.49
CA ASN A 183 -12.07 1.67 0.21
C ASN A 183 -11.18 0.69 -0.57
N SER A 184 -10.42 1.23 -1.52
CA SER A 184 -9.46 0.49 -2.35
C SER A 184 -8.04 0.70 -1.83
N LEU A 185 -7.30 -0.39 -1.61
CA LEU A 185 -5.92 -0.38 -1.14
C LEU A 185 -5.03 -1.12 -2.15
N PHE A 186 -3.85 -0.58 -2.40
CA PHE A 186 -2.89 -1.13 -3.35
C PHE A 186 -1.53 -1.30 -2.70
N VAL A 187 -0.95 -2.48 -2.83
CA VAL A 187 0.42 -2.78 -2.43
C VAL A 187 1.26 -2.90 -3.68
N ALA A 188 2.30 -2.07 -3.79
CA ALA A 188 3.19 -2.07 -4.93
C ALA A 188 4.34 -3.07 -4.78
N PRO A 189 4.72 -3.79 -5.86
CA PRO A 189 5.91 -4.61 -5.84
C PRO A 189 7.16 -3.74 -5.74
N ALA A 190 8.28 -4.35 -5.38
CA ALA A 190 9.54 -3.64 -5.25
C ALA A 190 10.29 -3.54 -6.58
N VAL A 191 11.16 -2.54 -6.68
CA VAL A 191 12.22 -2.52 -7.70
C VAL A 191 13.28 -3.57 -7.39
N THR A 192 13.57 -3.84 -6.12
CA THR A 192 14.53 -4.88 -5.75
C THR A 192 13.92 -6.28 -5.99
N PRO A 193 14.65 -7.20 -6.66
CA PRO A 193 14.21 -8.58 -6.87
C PRO A 193 14.75 -9.52 -5.77
N VAL A 194 15.21 -8.97 -4.64
CA VAL A 194 15.90 -9.74 -3.60
C VAL A 194 14.98 -10.82 -3.00
N LYS A 195 15.53 -12.03 -2.86
CA LYS A 195 14.89 -13.15 -2.17
C LYS A 195 15.90 -13.89 -1.30
N ASN A 196 15.41 -14.57 -0.28
CA ASN A 196 16.20 -15.53 0.47
C ASN A 196 16.48 -16.79 -0.36
N VAL A 197 17.54 -17.53 -0.01
CA VAL A 197 17.94 -18.77 -0.71
C VAL A 197 16.81 -19.81 -0.69
N TRP A 198 16.07 -19.90 0.41
CA TRP A 198 14.99 -20.86 0.62
C TRP A 198 13.66 -20.47 -0.04
N GLN A 199 13.51 -19.22 -0.48
CA GLN A 199 12.29 -18.77 -1.15
C GLN A 199 12.33 -19.22 -2.62
N MET A 200 11.29 -19.93 -3.04
CA MET A 200 11.14 -20.32 -4.45
C MET A 200 10.83 -19.11 -5.34
N GLU A 201 10.03 -18.18 -4.83
CA GLU A 201 9.54 -17.03 -5.57
C GLU A 201 10.26 -15.73 -5.18
N SER A 202 10.38 -14.81 -6.13
CA SER A 202 10.65 -13.39 -5.91
C SER A 202 9.67 -12.56 -6.73
N ASN A 203 10.03 -11.33 -7.03
CA ASN A 203 9.41 -10.46 -7.99
C ASN A 203 10.45 -9.99 -9.02
N ASN A 204 10.02 -9.76 -10.25
CA ASN A 204 10.78 -8.86 -11.12
C ASN A 204 10.74 -7.43 -10.55
N PRO A 205 11.73 -6.57 -10.89
CA PRO A 205 11.65 -5.15 -10.63
C PRO A 205 10.37 -4.54 -11.21
N GLY A 206 9.57 -3.87 -10.38
CA GLY A 206 8.31 -3.26 -10.78
C GLY A 206 8.21 -1.77 -10.44
N VAL A 207 7.56 -1.01 -11.31
CA VAL A 207 7.11 0.37 -11.07
C VAL A 207 5.70 0.54 -11.63
N ARG A 208 4.87 1.41 -11.04
CA ARG A 208 3.48 1.58 -11.49
C ARG A 208 3.07 3.01 -11.63
N LEU A 209 2.03 3.22 -12.44
CA LEU A 209 1.38 4.50 -12.68
C LEU A 209 -0.10 4.36 -12.39
N TYR A 210 -0.65 5.33 -11.66
CA TYR A 210 -2.09 5.43 -11.41
C TYR A 210 -2.69 6.53 -12.27
N GLN A 211 -3.88 6.27 -12.79
CA GLN A 211 -4.73 7.27 -13.42
C GLN A 211 -5.86 7.62 -12.46
N TYR A 212 -6.17 8.90 -12.32
CA TYR A 212 -7.22 9.39 -11.44
C TYR A 212 -8.04 10.49 -12.11
N ASP A 213 -9.28 10.66 -11.66
CA ASP A 213 -10.13 11.76 -12.11
C ASP A 213 -9.68 13.07 -11.48
N ILE A 214 -9.46 14.10 -12.29
CA ILE A 214 -8.92 15.39 -11.83
C ILE A 214 -9.92 16.21 -10.99
N LEU A 215 -11.21 15.86 -10.99
CA LEU A 215 -12.24 16.60 -10.25
C LEU A 215 -12.39 16.08 -8.82
N ASP A 216 -12.36 14.75 -8.63
CA ASP A 216 -12.64 14.10 -7.34
C ASP A 216 -11.60 13.08 -6.87
N TYR A 217 -10.51 12.89 -7.62
CA TYR A 217 -9.41 11.98 -7.33
C TYR A 217 -9.81 10.50 -7.22
N THR A 218 -10.95 10.13 -7.79
CA THR A 218 -11.30 8.72 -7.96
C THR A 218 -10.27 8.02 -8.84
N LEU A 219 -9.81 6.85 -8.42
CA LEU A 219 -8.85 6.06 -9.19
C LEU A 219 -9.53 5.39 -10.38
N LEU A 220 -8.99 5.64 -11.57
CA LEU A 220 -9.52 5.17 -12.84
C LEU A 220 -8.78 3.93 -13.34
N ASP A 221 -7.46 3.88 -13.21
CA ASP A 221 -6.67 2.75 -13.69
C ASP A 221 -5.30 2.62 -12.98
N LEU A 222 -4.68 1.45 -13.12
CA LEU A 222 -3.32 1.15 -12.68
C LEU A 222 -2.59 0.45 -13.81
N TRP A 223 -1.48 1.06 -14.23
CA TRP A 223 -0.56 0.51 -15.22
C TRP A 223 0.69 0.01 -14.51
N GLN A 224 0.89 -1.31 -14.53
CA GLN A 224 2.05 -1.94 -13.92
C GLN A 224 3.12 -2.13 -15.00
N PHE A 225 4.32 -1.63 -14.74
CA PHE A 225 5.50 -1.84 -15.56
C PHE A 225 6.47 -2.73 -14.81
N TYR A 226 7.26 -3.49 -15.57
CA TYR A 226 8.26 -4.38 -15.00
C TYR A 226 9.48 -4.50 -15.91
N LEU A 227 10.57 -4.95 -15.33
CA LEU A 227 11.77 -5.38 -16.03
C LEU A 227 11.88 -6.89 -15.93
N ASP A 228 11.83 -7.61 -17.04
CA ASP A 228 12.20 -9.04 -17.04
C ASP A 228 13.70 -9.13 -16.75
N LEU A 229 14.04 -9.44 -15.51
CA LEU A 229 15.42 -9.39 -15.05
C LEU A 229 16.29 -10.45 -15.71
N ARG A 230 15.71 -11.60 -16.09
CA ARG A 230 16.45 -12.66 -16.78
C ARG A 230 16.80 -12.20 -18.19
N ASP A 231 15.80 -11.75 -18.94
CA ASP A 231 15.96 -11.19 -20.30
C ASP A 231 16.97 -10.02 -20.31
N ALA A 232 16.85 -9.12 -19.33
CA ALA A 232 17.70 -7.94 -19.22
C ALA A 232 19.17 -8.30 -18.96
N ASN A 233 19.44 -9.29 -18.11
CA ASN A 233 20.80 -9.73 -17.81
C ASN A 233 21.41 -10.53 -18.96
N GLU A 234 20.63 -11.39 -19.63
CA GLU A 234 21.10 -12.15 -20.79
C GLU A 234 21.49 -11.23 -21.96
N LYS A 235 20.71 -10.16 -22.18
CA LYS A 235 20.93 -9.19 -23.26
C LYS A 235 21.81 -8.00 -22.85
N ASN A 236 22.09 -7.84 -21.57
CA ASN A 236 22.74 -6.66 -20.99
C ASN A 236 22.04 -5.35 -21.38
N GLU A 237 20.70 -5.34 -21.37
CA GLU A 237 19.86 -4.20 -21.78
C GLU A 237 18.61 -4.10 -20.87
N SER A 238 18.38 -2.93 -20.28
CA SER A 238 17.24 -2.71 -19.37
C SER A 238 15.98 -2.27 -20.13
N ASN A 239 15.25 -3.23 -20.71
CA ASN A 239 14.00 -2.95 -21.42
C ASN A 239 12.78 -3.09 -20.49
N TRP A 240 12.35 -1.98 -19.87
CA TRP A 240 11.12 -1.91 -19.09
C TRP A 240 9.89 -2.02 -19.98
N LYS A 241 8.96 -2.91 -19.61
CA LYS A 241 7.78 -3.24 -20.41
C LYS A 241 6.52 -3.00 -19.57
N LEU A 242 5.41 -2.67 -20.23
CA LEU A 242 4.09 -2.72 -19.61
C LEU A 242 3.79 -4.20 -19.31
N GLU A 243 3.56 -4.52 -18.04
CA GLU A 243 3.13 -5.85 -17.62
C GLU A 243 1.64 -6.01 -17.89
N TYR A 244 0.84 -5.10 -17.33
CA TYR A 244 -0.61 -5.10 -17.51
C TYR A 244 -1.24 -3.74 -17.22
N ILE A 245 -2.48 -3.58 -17.67
CA ILE A 245 -3.40 -2.50 -17.31
C ILE A 245 -4.53 -3.16 -16.51
N LEU A 246 -4.79 -2.70 -15.29
CA LEU A 246 -5.64 -3.40 -14.33
C LEU A 246 -7.07 -3.57 -14.87
N THR A 247 -7.70 -2.49 -15.33
CA THR A 247 -9.07 -2.51 -15.89
C THR A 247 -9.20 -3.51 -17.05
N LYS A 248 -8.26 -3.47 -17.99
CA LYS A 248 -8.23 -4.34 -19.17
C LYS A 248 -8.01 -5.81 -18.83
N THR A 249 -7.07 -6.11 -17.94
CA THR A 249 -6.69 -7.49 -17.59
C THR A 249 -7.78 -8.16 -16.77
N TYR A 250 -8.44 -7.42 -15.88
CA TYR A 250 -9.45 -7.96 -14.98
C TYR A 250 -10.90 -7.70 -15.41
N GLY A 251 -11.10 -7.00 -16.53
CA GLY A 251 -12.43 -6.75 -17.08
C GLY A 251 -13.31 -5.88 -16.19
N ILE A 252 -12.72 -4.94 -15.47
CA ILE A 252 -13.42 -3.98 -14.59
C ILE A 252 -13.34 -2.56 -15.15
N GLU A 253 -14.28 -1.71 -14.76
CA GLU A 253 -14.43 -0.36 -15.34
C GLU A 253 -13.47 0.66 -14.73
N ASP A 254 -13.21 0.58 -13.43
CA ASP A 254 -12.36 1.50 -12.68
C ASP A 254 -11.76 0.82 -11.44
N LEU A 255 -11.08 1.60 -10.59
CA LEU A 255 -10.43 1.13 -9.36
C LEU A 255 -11.26 1.44 -8.10
N LYS A 256 -12.56 1.73 -8.25
CA LYS A 256 -13.44 1.94 -7.11
C LYS A 256 -13.60 0.66 -6.29
N PRO A 257 -13.97 0.79 -5.00
CA PRO A 257 -14.11 -0.36 -4.11
C PRO A 257 -15.08 -1.41 -4.67
N GLU A 258 -16.18 -1.00 -5.30
CA GLU A 258 -17.17 -1.90 -5.90
C GLU A 258 -16.58 -2.73 -7.05
N SER A 259 -15.88 -2.07 -7.97
CA SER A 259 -15.20 -2.71 -9.10
C SER A 259 -14.16 -3.73 -8.65
N LEU A 260 -13.33 -3.37 -7.66
CA LEU A 260 -12.33 -4.28 -7.10
C LEU A 260 -12.95 -5.44 -6.30
N TYR A 261 -14.08 -5.21 -5.63
CA TYR A 261 -14.79 -6.27 -4.92
C TYR A 261 -15.40 -7.28 -5.90
N GLU A 262 -15.98 -6.82 -7.00
CA GLU A 262 -16.45 -7.71 -8.07
C GLU A 262 -15.30 -8.48 -8.71
N MET A 263 -14.14 -7.85 -8.92
CA MET A 263 -12.91 -8.56 -9.31
C MET A 263 -12.56 -9.65 -8.29
N ALA A 264 -12.54 -9.35 -6.98
CA ALA A 264 -12.21 -10.32 -5.94
C ALA A 264 -13.16 -11.54 -5.95
N LYS A 265 -14.46 -11.32 -6.20
CA LYS A 265 -15.43 -12.42 -6.38
C LYS A 265 -15.10 -13.28 -7.60
N GLN A 266 -14.71 -12.69 -8.73
CA GLN A 266 -14.29 -13.42 -9.93
C GLN A 266 -13.01 -14.24 -9.70
N LEU A 267 -12.06 -13.72 -8.91
CA LEU A 267 -10.86 -14.44 -8.50
C LEU A 267 -11.21 -15.66 -7.62
N SER A 268 -12.23 -15.52 -6.77
CA SER A 268 -12.66 -16.55 -5.82
C SER A 268 -13.25 -17.78 -6.52
N MET A 269 -13.82 -17.64 -7.72
CA MET A 269 -14.47 -18.74 -8.44
C MET A 269 -13.59 -20.00 -8.59
N PRO A 270 -14.16 -21.22 -8.46
CA PRO A 270 -13.43 -22.46 -8.67
C PRO A 270 -12.74 -22.50 -10.04
N HIS A 271 -11.50 -22.96 -10.08
CA HIS A 271 -10.68 -23.02 -11.30
C HIS A 271 -10.54 -21.68 -12.08
N SER A 272 -10.66 -20.54 -11.40
CA SER A 272 -10.52 -19.21 -12.00
C SER A 272 -9.17 -19.04 -12.73
N THR A 273 -9.22 -18.90 -14.06
CA THR A 273 -8.06 -18.51 -14.87
C THR A 273 -7.60 -17.09 -14.55
N LEU A 274 -8.54 -16.24 -14.13
CA LEU A 274 -8.25 -14.87 -13.68
C LEU A 274 -7.40 -14.86 -12.42
N PHE A 275 -7.63 -15.80 -11.49
CA PHE A 275 -6.77 -15.98 -10.33
C PHE A 275 -5.35 -16.40 -10.70
N LYS A 276 -5.18 -17.27 -11.70
CA LYS A 276 -3.84 -17.63 -12.20
C LYS A 276 -3.11 -16.42 -12.78
N GLN A 277 -3.82 -15.58 -13.54
CA GLN A 277 -3.27 -14.31 -14.03
C GLN A 277 -2.93 -13.35 -12.88
N TYR A 278 -3.81 -13.22 -11.88
CA TYR A 278 -3.57 -12.45 -10.67
C TYR A 278 -2.30 -12.91 -9.94
N TYR A 279 -2.13 -14.21 -9.74
CA TYR A 279 -0.94 -14.73 -9.07
C TYR A 279 0.34 -14.54 -9.89
N SER A 280 0.27 -14.65 -11.22
CA SER A 280 1.41 -14.27 -12.08
C SER A 280 1.80 -12.81 -11.89
N ASN A 281 0.82 -11.90 -11.81
CA ASN A 281 1.06 -10.48 -11.57
C ASN A 281 1.54 -10.21 -10.13
N PHE A 282 1.06 -10.98 -9.14
CA PHE A 282 1.46 -10.88 -7.73
C PHE A 282 2.98 -11.00 -7.55
N ILE A 283 3.62 -11.88 -8.33
CA ILE A 283 5.08 -12.05 -8.42
C ILE A 283 5.72 -11.27 -9.58
N VAL A 284 5.03 -10.30 -10.17
CA VAL A 284 5.50 -9.45 -11.28
C VAL A 284 6.03 -10.28 -12.45
N SER A 285 5.28 -11.32 -12.82
CA SER A 285 5.62 -12.25 -13.89
C SER A 285 7.02 -12.89 -13.76
N TYR A 286 7.51 -13.03 -12.52
CA TYR A 286 8.83 -13.59 -12.22
C TYR A 286 9.01 -14.98 -12.83
N ASP A 287 8.05 -15.87 -12.59
CA ASP A 287 8.01 -17.20 -13.18
C ASP A 287 6.58 -17.69 -13.35
N LYS A 288 6.16 -17.85 -14.62
CA LYS A 288 4.79 -18.26 -14.99
C LYS A 288 4.49 -19.73 -14.70
N THR A 289 5.51 -20.53 -14.37
CA THR A 289 5.34 -21.95 -14.01
C THR A 289 4.89 -22.15 -12.56
N ILE A 290 5.04 -21.10 -11.74
CA ILE A 290 4.64 -21.13 -10.34
C ILE A 290 3.13 -20.94 -10.25
N VAL A 291 2.46 -21.88 -9.59
CA VAL A 291 1.00 -21.90 -9.47
C VAL A 291 0.60 -21.87 -7.99
N CYS A 292 -0.37 -21.02 -7.67
CA CYS A 292 -1.00 -20.94 -6.36
C CYS A 292 -2.35 -21.66 -6.41
N GLU A 293 -2.46 -22.79 -5.70
CA GLU A 293 -3.68 -23.58 -5.62
C GLU A 293 -4.08 -23.84 -4.16
N GLU A 294 -5.31 -24.31 -3.95
CA GLU A 294 -5.84 -24.71 -2.64
C GLU A 294 -5.59 -23.66 -1.55
N GLY A 295 -4.86 -24.03 -0.48
CA GLY A 295 -4.60 -23.16 0.66
C GLY A 295 -3.85 -21.87 0.31
N CYS A 296 -3.02 -21.86 -0.73
CA CYS A 296 -2.40 -20.63 -1.21
C CYS A 296 -3.46 -19.66 -1.76
N LYS A 297 -4.39 -20.18 -2.58
CA LYS A 297 -5.49 -19.38 -3.13
C LYS A 297 -6.38 -18.86 -2.00
N THR A 298 -6.73 -19.70 -1.03
CA THR A 298 -7.51 -19.29 0.14
C THR A 298 -6.84 -18.14 0.90
N CYS A 299 -5.52 -18.20 1.16
CA CYS A 299 -4.80 -17.12 1.84
C CYS A 299 -4.85 -15.80 1.05
N GLN A 300 -4.65 -15.87 -0.27
CA GLN A 300 -4.72 -14.71 -1.17
C GLN A 300 -6.11 -14.08 -1.16
N ILE A 301 -7.15 -14.88 -1.43
CA ILE A 301 -8.54 -14.41 -1.54
C ILE A 301 -9.05 -13.82 -0.22
N CYS A 302 -8.75 -14.46 0.92
CA CYS A 302 -9.15 -13.94 2.21
C CYS A 302 -8.40 -12.64 2.57
N ALA A 303 -7.10 -12.55 2.26
CA ALA A 303 -6.33 -11.34 2.52
C ALA A 303 -6.75 -10.15 1.64
N ILE A 304 -7.24 -10.39 0.42
CA ILE A 304 -7.78 -9.34 -0.47
C ILE A 304 -9.06 -8.72 0.12
N GLN A 305 -9.96 -9.54 0.67
CA GLN A 305 -11.32 -9.10 1.03
C GLN A 305 -11.48 -8.73 2.50
N TYR A 306 -10.66 -9.29 3.39
CA TYR A 306 -10.91 -9.23 4.83
C TYR A 306 -9.66 -8.77 5.58
N LEU A 307 -9.73 -7.53 6.06
CA LEU A 307 -8.59 -6.82 6.66
C LEU A 307 -8.62 -6.84 8.19
N ASP A 308 -9.75 -7.20 8.81
CA ASP A 308 -9.90 -7.37 10.26
C ASP A 308 -9.92 -8.84 10.68
N HIS A 309 -9.61 -9.10 11.95
CA HIS A 309 -9.47 -10.44 12.49
C HIS A 309 -10.74 -11.28 12.34
N SER A 310 -11.91 -10.71 12.63
CA SER A 310 -13.17 -11.46 12.64
C SER A 310 -13.50 -11.97 11.25
N SER A 311 -13.50 -11.06 10.27
CA SER A 311 -13.88 -11.38 8.89
C SER A 311 -12.85 -12.28 8.20
N TYR A 312 -11.54 -12.07 8.45
CA TYR A 312 -10.49 -12.92 7.88
C TYR A 312 -10.57 -14.35 8.42
N THR A 313 -10.75 -14.50 9.75
CA THR A 313 -10.84 -15.83 10.37
C THR A 313 -12.04 -16.61 9.84
N GLU A 314 -13.18 -15.94 9.67
CA GLU A 314 -14.38 -16.57 9.12
C GLU A 314 -14.16 -17.03 7.66
N CYS A 315 -13.53 -16.21 6.82
CA CYS A 315 -13.17 -16.60 5.45
C CYS A 315 -12.29 -17.85 5.42
N ILE A 316 -11.24 -17.86 6.23
CA ILE A 316 -10.29 -18.97 6.33
C ILE A 316 -10.96 -20.27 6.82
N GLN A 317 -12.00 -20.17 7.65
CA GLN A 317 -12.75 -21.33 8.14
C GLN A 317 -13.72 -21.86 7.08
N ARG A 318 -14.43 -20.97 6.36
CA ARG A 318 -15.37 -21.35 5.29
C ARG A 318 -14.67 -22.06 4.12
N GLU A 319 -13.47 -21.61 3.77
CA GLU A 319 -12.68 -22.20 2.68
C GLU A 319 -11.93 -23.49 3.09
N ALA A 320 -11.94 -23.85 4.38
CA ALA A 320 -11.31 -25.07 4.90
C ALA A 320 -12.27 -26.27 4.98
N THR A 321 -13.56 -26.05 4.73
CA THR A 321 -14.63 -27.07 4.73
C THR A 321 -15.06 -27.43 3.32
#